data_AF-A0A959F770-F1
#
_entry.id   AF-A0A959F770-F1
#
_cell.length_a   1.000
_cell.length_b   1.000
_cell.length_c   1.000
_cell.angle_alpha   90.00
_cell.angle_beta   90.00
_cell.angle_gamma   90.00
#
_symmetry.space_group_name_H-M   'P 1'
#
loop_
_entity.id
_entity.type
_entity.pdbx_description
1 polymer ?
#
loop_
_entity_poly.entity_id
_entity_poly.type
_entity_poly.pdbx_seq_one_letter_code
_entity_poly.pdbx_strand_id
1 'polypeptide(L)'
;TWDDPKPYVIYGELLIDSCALEVMAGTRIHVHGGIARNDLFGIFNDGIIYTLQNGSIRMMGTQEKPIVVQGDRLEDEFAEERGQWFGIILGRRSRGNRFEHTVIKNSNIGVFVDSLADLTALNTEIANTAGNGIAAFHSRVVARNCLIYNNATNSVQLSLGGDYFFDHCTVASYGVNAAALSMNNFYCYDENPLSCEVRSVYRLKASFRNSIFFGSRRDQVLLSDISGRMDPDLFDVTFQNCVMRSERLLTDSDGLYSDFFETYCDGCINGTTDDPLFLDTEERNYHLDTLSIAKDVGVPLPGLELDLDGITRDDKPDAGCYERVE
;
A
#
# COMPACT_ATOMS: atom_id res chain seq x y z
N THR A 1 17.59 8.85 -17.35
CA THR A 1 16.37 8.32 -18.00
C THR A 1 16.62 6.90 -18.43
N TRP A 2 15.64 6.04 -18.24
CA TRP A 2 15.58 4.67 -18.74
C TRP A 2 14.48 4.58 -19.78
N ASP A 3 14.89 4.52 -21.05
CA ASP A 3 14.04 4.55 -22.25
C ASP A 3 14.47 3.48 -23.28
N ASP A 4 15.30 2.53 -22.86
CA ASP A 4 15.78 1.44 -23.71
C ASP A 4 14.64 0.44 -23.99
N PRO A 5 14.45 -0.01 -25.24
CA PRO A 5 13.45 -1.04 -25.55
C PRO A 5 13.73 -2.40 -24.90
N LYS A 6 14.95 -2.66 -24.44
CA LYS A 6 15.31 -3.88 -23.71
C LYS A 6 15.07 -3.73 -22.21
N PRO A 7 14.83 -4.85 -21.51
CA PRO A 7 14.73 -4.81 -20.05
C PRO A 7 16.02 -4.36 -19.37
N TYR A 8 15.87 -3.67 -18.24
CA TYR A 8 16.95 -3.35 -17.32
C TYR A 8 17.09 -4.48 -16.32
N VAL A 9 18.29 -5.01 -16.12
CA VAL A 9 18.57 -6.06 -15.14
C VAL A 9 19.55 -5.52 -14.10
N ILE A 10 19.13 -5.50 -12.84
CA ILE A 10 19.91 -5.00 -11.72
C ILE A 10 20.42 -6.21 -10.93
N TYR A 11 21.74 -6.30 -10.80
CA TYR A 11 22.39 -7.20 -9.84
C TYR A 11 22.90 -6.36 -8.68
N GLY A 12 22.49 -6.71 -7.46
CA GLY A 12 22.90 -5.98 -6.28
C GLY A 12 21.98 -4.80 -5.95
N GLU A 13 22.61 -3.67 -5.62
CA GLU A 13 21.95 -2.48 -5.12
C GLU A 13 22.07 -1.33 -6.14
N LEU A 14 20.95 -0.67 -6.45
CA LEU A 14 20.92 0.56 -7.21
C LEU A 14 20.69 1.74 -6.28
N LEU A 15 21.69 2.61 -6.15
CA LEU A 15 21.61 3.84 -5.35
C LEU A 15 21.37 5.06 -6.25
N ILE A 16 20.25 5.76 -6.03
CA ILE A 16 19.94 7.03 -6.68
C ILE A 16 20.29 8.15 -5.70
N ASP A 17 21.41 8.82 -5.94
CA ASP A 17 21.98 9.78 -4.98
C ASP A 17 21.39 11.19 -5.10
N SER A 18 21.68 11.86 -6.22
CA SER A 18 21.46 13.31 -6.38
C SER A 18 20.82 13.65 -7.72
N CYS A 19 19.96 12.76 -8.22
CA CYS A 19 19.20 12.92 -9.46
C CYS A 19 17.81 12.27 -9.38
N ALA A 20 16.96 12.58 -10.35
CA ALA A 20 15.71 11.86 -10.57
C ALA A 20 15.94 10.77 -11.62
N LEU A 21 15.68 9.51 -11.26
CA LEU A 21 15.62 8.40 -12.19
C LEU A 21 14.26 8.43 -12.91
N GLU A 22 14.26 8.98 -14.12
CA GLU A 22 13.11 8.86 -15.03
C GLU A 22 13.05 7.46 -15.64
N VAL A 23 11.96 6.75 -15.41
CA VAL A 23 11.67 5.45 -16.05
C VAL A 23 10.47 5.64 -16.97
N MET A 24 10.66 5.37 -18.26
CA MET A 24 9.65 5.66 -19.27
C MET A 24 8.65 4.50 -19.44
N ALA A 25 7.47 4.81 -19.98
CA ALA A 25 6.39 3.85 -20.20
C ALA A 25 6.85 2.58 -20.94
N GLY A 26 6.38 1.42 -20.46
CA GLY A 26 6.69 0.11 -21.04
C GLY A 26 8.01 -0.50 -20.56
N THR A 27 8.79 0.20 -19.74
CA THR A 27 10.06 -0.33 -19.22
C THR A 27 9.82 -1.59 -18.39
N ARG A 28 10.70 -2.58 -18.56
CA ARG A 28 10.77 -3.81 -17.75
C ARG A 28 12.04 -3.77 -16.92
N ILE A 29 11.90 -3.86 -15.60
CA ILE A 29 13.00 -3.84 -14.64
C ILE A 29 12.99 -5.19 -13.92
N HIS A 30 14.10 -5.91 -14.03
CA HIS A 30 14.33 -7.18 -13.34
C HIS A 30 15.39 -6.98 -12.29
N VAL A 31 15.11 -7.39 -11.06
CA VAL A 31 16.03 -7.23 -9.95
C VAL A 31 16.43 -8.61 -9.45
N HIS A 32 17.72 -8.90 -9.52
CA HIS A 32 18.28 -10.08 -8.90
C HIS A 32 18.41 -9.84 -7.40
N GLY A 33 17.79 -10.70 -6.61
CA GLY A 33 17.95 -10.71 -5.16
C GLY A 33 18.44 -12.05 -4.64
N GLY A 34 18.19 -12.26 -3.35
CA GLY A 34 18.65 -13.44 -2.61
C GLY A 34 19.54 -13.06 -1.44
N ILE A 35 20.10 -14.06 -0.78
CA ILE A 35 20.97 -13.84 0.38
C ILE A 35 22.38 -13.52 -0.11
N ALA A 36 22.82 -12.28 0.15
CA ALA A 36 24.18 -11.83 -0.08
C ALA A 36 24.95 -11.72 1.23
N ARG A 37 26.29 -11.67 1.12
CA ARG A 37 27.18 -11.46 2.26
C ARG A 37 28.33 -10.54 1.89
N ASN A 38 28.60 -9.54 2.72
CA ASN A 38 29.83 -8.75 2.66
C ASN A 38 30.32 -8.36 4.07
N ASP A 39 31.53 -7.81 4.15
CA ASP A 39 32.18 -7.48 5.43
C ASP A 39 31.53 -6.28 6.16
N LEU A 40 30.77 -5.44 5.44
CA LEU A 40 30.15 -4.23 5.99
C LEU A 40 28.78 -4.52 6.60
N PHE A 41 27.95 -5.28 5.90
CA PHE A 41 26.54 -5.54 6.24
C PHE A 41 26.30 -6.95 6.79
N GLY A 42 27.33 -7.81 6.79
CA GLY A 42 27.16 -9.21 7.18
C GLY A 42 26.31 -9.96 6.16
N ILE A 43 25.34 -10.75 6.62
CA ILE A 43 24.38 -11.46 5.77
C ILE A 43 23.14 -10.58 5.61
N PHE A 44 22.73 -10.32 4.38
CA PHE A 44 21.58 -9.46 4.06
C PHE A 44 20.83 -9.97 2.84
N ASN A 45 19.63 -9.44 2.63
CA ASN A 45 18.82 -9.70 1.43
C ASN A 45 19.15 -8.64 0.37
N ASP A 46 19.58 -9.08 -0.79
CA ASP A 46 20.02 -8.24 -1.91
C ASP A 46 18.85 -7.85 -2.84
N GLY A 47 19.13 -7.05 -3.86
CA GLY A 47 18.15 -6.58 -4.84
C GLY A 47 17.42 -5.35 -4.32
N ILE A 48 18.16 -4.29 -4.01
CA ILE A 48 17.63 -3.06 -3.43
C ILE A 48 17.67 -1.93 -4.46
N ILE A 49 16.55 -1.24 -4.65
CA ILE A 49 16.52 0.06 -5.35
C ILE A 49 16.32 1.14 -4.29
N TYR A 50 17.34 1.98 -4.04
CA TYR A 50 17.35 2.92 -2.92
C TYR A 50 17.53 4.36 -3.41
N THR A 51 16.69 5.28 -2.94
CA THR A 51 16.92 6.73 -3.12
C THR A 51 17.55 7.34 -1.88
N LEU A 52 18.65 8.07 -2.05
CA LEU A 52 19.19 8.91 -1.00
C LEU A 52 18.39 10.22 -0.91
N GLN A 53 18.72 11.05 0.08
CA GLN A 53 18.00 12.29 0.40
C GLN A 53 17.73 13.21 -0.81
N ASN A 54 18.65 13.31 -1.77
CA ASN A 54 18.52 14.18 -2.94
C ASN A 54 18.16 13.41 -4.23
N GLY A 55 17.90 12.12 -4.11
CA GLY A 55 17.55 11.23 -5.20
C GLY A 55 16.04 11.04 -5.26
N SER A 56 15.51 10.69 -6.42
CA SER A 56 14.12 10.30 -6.56
C SER A 56 13.91 9.35 -7.73
N ILE A 57 12.78 8.64 -7.73
CA ILE A 57 12.37 7.77 -8.84
C ILE A 57 11.04 8.25 -9.39
N ARG A 58 10.98 8.44 -10.71
CA ARG A 58 9.77 8.81 -11.45
C ARG A 58 9.47 7.76 -12.51
N MET A 59 8.58 6.84 -12.19
CA MET A 59 8.05 5.83 -13.11
C MET A 59 6.81 6.41 -13.80
N MET A 60 6.94 6.69 -15.08
CA MET A 60 5.96 7.40 -15.90
C MET A 60 5.34 6.44 -16.91
N GLY A 61 4.63 5.43 -16.40
CA GLY A 61 3.89 4.46 -17.20
C GLY A 61 2.64 5.05 -17.84
N THR A 62 1.97 4.22 -18.64
CA THR A 62 0.64 4.50 -19.21
C THR A 62 -0.21 3.23 -19.11
N GLN A 63 -1.53 3.34 -19.26
CA GLN A 63 -2.44 2.18 -19.25
C GLN A 63 -1.99 1.10 -20.25
N GLU A 64 -1.61 1.49 -21.46
CA GLU A 64 -1.22 0.57 -22.53
C GLU A 64 0.22 0.05 -22.37
N LYS A 65 1.06 0.80 -21.65
CA LYS A 65 2.48 0.50 -21.45
C LYS A 65 2.86 0.72 -19.99
N PRO A 66 2.39 -0.16 -19.08
CA PRO A 66 2.77 -0.07 -17.68
C PRO A 66 4.26 -0.36 -17.53
N ILE A 67 4.87 0.22 -16.51
CA ILE A 67 6.23 -0.15 -16.07
C ILE A 67 6.11 -1.36 -15.15
N VAL A 68 6.98 -2.35 -15.31
CA VAL A 68 6.98 -3.54 -14.44
C VAL A 68 8.32 -3.66 -13.75
N VAL A 69 8.29 -3.79 -12.42
CA VAL A 69 9.44 -4.07 -11.56
C VAL A 69 9.21 -5.41 -10.87
N GLN A 70 10.06 -6.39 -11.15
CA GLN A 70 9.91 -7.76 -10.64
C GLN A 70 11.27 -8.45 -10.47
N GLY A 71 11.25 -9.67 -9.94
CA GLY A 71 12.43 -10.52 -9.90
C GLY A 71 12.96 -10.90 -11.28
N ASP A 72 14.15 -11.47 -11.32
CA ASP A 72 14.78 -11.99 -12.55
C ASP A 72 14.46 -13.48 -12.83
N ARG A 73 13.66 -14.13 -11.97
CA ARG A 73 13.10 -15.48 -12.19
C ARG A 73 11.80 -15.39 -12.99
N LEU A 74 11.89 -15.63 -14.29
CA LEU A 74 10.78 -15.46 -15.24
C LEU A 74 10.08 -16.77 -15.60
N GLU A 75 10.49 -17.88 -15.01
CA GLU A 75 9.83 -19.16 -15.19
C GLU A 75 8.41 -19.12 -14.60
N ASP A 76 7.45 -19.80 -15.23
CA ASP A 76 6.02 -19.74 -14.86
C ASP A 76 5.78 -20.06 -13.38
N GLU A 77 6.54 -21.01 -12.82
CA GLU A 77 6.45 -21.39 -11.40
C GLU A 77 6.92 -20.29 -10.42
N PHE A 78 7.66 -19.29 -10.89
CA PHE A 78 8.12 -18.13 -10.10
C PHE A 78 7.37 -16.85 -10.42
N ALA A 79 6.49 -16.81 -11.43
CA ALA A 79 5.81 -15.59 -11.87
C ALA A 79 5.14 -14.82 -10.71
N GLU A 80 4.64 -15.57 -9.74
CA GLU A 80 3.83 -15.09 -8.63
C GLU A 80 4.46 -15.33 -7.25
N GLU A 81 5.70 -15.86 -7.23
CA GLU A 81 6.42 -16.19 -6.00
C GLU A 81 6.97 -14.93 -5.33
N ARG A 82 6.86 -14.87 -4.00
CA ARG A 82 7.20 -13.71 -3.18
C ARG A 82 8.70 -13.70 -2.85
N GLY A 83 9.27 -12.53 -2.55
CA GLY A 83 10.59 -12.42 -1.92
C GLY A 83 11.81 -12.75 -2.81
N GLN A 84 11.68 -12.57 -4.12
CA GLN A 84 12.77 -12.78 -5.08
C GLN A 84 13.84 -11.67 -5.04
N TRP A 85 13.45 -10.47 -4.61
CA TRP A 85 14.31 -9.31 -4.42
C TRP A 85 13.87 -8.49 -3.23
N PHE A 86 14.73 -7.61 -2.70
CA PHE A 86 14.40 -6.91 -1.46
C PHE A 86 13.23 -5.94 -1.64
N GLY A 87 13.32 -4.98 -2.55
CA GLY A 87 12.29 -3.97 -2.77
C GLY A 87 12.81 -2.58 -3.11
N ILE A 88 11.88 -1.62 -3.23
CA ILE A 88 12.20 -0.21 -3.43
C ILE A 88 12.16 0.52 -2.09
N ILE A 89 13.24 1.24 -1.77
CA ILE A 89 13.37 2.03 -0.55
C ILE A 89 13.49 3.51 -0.93
N LEU A 90 12.49 4.28 -0.53
CA LEU A 90 12.51 5.73 -0.58
C LEU A 90 13.13 6.23 0.72
N GLY A 91 14.44 6.51 0.66
CA GLY A 91 15.22 6.84 1.84
C GLY A 91 14.83 8.18 2.44
N ARG A 92 15.25 8.39 3.69
CA ARG A 92 14.98 9.61 4.48
C ARG A 92 15.04 10.88 3.63
N ARG A 93 13.94 11.65 3.68
CA ARG A 93 13.77 12.95 3.00
C ARG A 93 13.83 12.92 1.47
N SER A 94 13.82 11.75 0.83
CA SER A 94 13.68 11.63 -0.63
C SER A 94 12.33 12.20 -1.07
N ARG A 95 12.33 13.13 -2.02
CA ARG A 95 11.14 13.88 -2.46
C ARG A 95 10.92 13.79 -3.97
N GLY A 96 9.65 13.87 -4.36
CA GLY A 96 9.24 13.83 -5.75
C GLY A 96 9.22 12.42 -6.34
N ASN A 97 9.07 11.39 -5.50
CA ASN A 97 8.93 10.02 -5.98
C ASN A 97 7.52 9.81 -6.53
N ARG A 98 7.42 9.27 -7.75
CA ARG A 98 6.15 9.10 -8.44
C ARG A 98 6.13 7.78 -9.20
N PHE A 99 5.14 6.93 -8.90
CA PHE A 99 4.88 5.70 -9.63
C PHE A 99 3.51 5.80 -10.28
N GLU A 100 3.47 5.86 -11.60
CA GLU A 100 2.25 5.98 -12.38
C GLU A 100 2.18 4.81 -13.37
N HIS A 101 1.04 4.10 -13.42
CA HIS A 101 0.87 2.88 -14.23
C HIS A 101 2.05 1.91 -14.06
N THR A 102 2.35 1.58 -12.82
CA THR A 102 3.48 0.75 -12.44
C THR A 102 2.96 -0.54 -11.78
N VAL A 103 3.61 -1.66 -12.08
CA VAL A 103 3.39 -2.94 -11.40
C VAL A 103 4.68 -3.30 -10.66
N ILE A 104 4.60 -3.45 -9.34
CA ILE A 104 5.72 -3.85 -8.49
C ILE A 104 5.37 -5.20 -7.87
N LYS A 105 6.15 -6.24 -8.16
CA LYS A 105 5.86 -7.58 -7.63
C LYS A 105 7.07 -8.42 -7.27
N ASN A 106 6.78 -9.51 -6.56
CA ASN A 106 7.73 -10.57 -6.17
C ASN A 106 8.86 -10.10 -5.21
N SER A 107 8.66 -9.03 -4.45
CA SER A 107 9.68 -8.49 -3.54
C SER A 107 9.50 -8.96 -2.09
N ASN A 108 10.44 -8.64 -1.21
CA ASN A 108 10.23 -8.77 0.24
C ASN A 108 9.33 -7.64 0.75
N ILE A 109 9.57 -6.41 0.32
CA ILE A 109 8.73 -5.25 0.58
C ILE A 109 8.47 -4.57 -0.77
N GLY A 110 7.23 -4.20 -1.08
CA GLY A 110 6.93 -3.51 -2.34
C GLY A 110 7.62 -2.16 -2.39
N VAL A 111 7.19 -1.24 -1.51
CA VAL A 111 7.80 0.07 -1.33
C VAL A 111 7.92 0.42 0.15
N PHE A 112 9.13 0.78 0.58
CA PHE A 112 9.41 1.32 1.90
C PHE A 112 9.59 2.85 1.81
N VAL A 113 8.79 3.63 2.54
CA VAL A 113 8.79 5.11 2.49
C VAL A 113 9.24 5.67 3.84
N ASP A 114 10.51 6.07 3.94
CA ASP A 114 11.18 6.37 5.20
C ASP A 114 11.25 7.86 5.56
N SER A 115 11.01 8.19 6.83
CA SER A 115 11.49 9.40 7.52
C SER A 115 11.42 10.68 6.67
N LEU A 116 10.21 11.22 6.50
CA LEU A 116 9.93 12.39 5.65
C LEU A 116 10.20 12.15 4.16
N ALA A 117 10.29 10.93 3.66
CA ALA A 117 10.17 10.69 2.22
C ALA A 117 8.73 10.97 1.75
N ASP A 118 8.53 11.11 0.44
CA ASP A 118 7.21 11.02 -0.17
C ASP A 118 7.10 9.94 -1.24
N LEU A 119 5.87 9.48 -1.47
CA LEU A 119 5.46 8.66 -2.59
C LEU A 119 4.13 9.17 -3.15
N THR A 120 4.07 9.39 -4.46
CA THR A 120 2.81 9.50 -5.20
C THR A 120 2.63 8.27 -6.09
N ALA A 121 1.72 7.37 -5.74
CA ALA A 121 1.36 6.20 -6.52
C ALA A 121 0.01 6.44 -7.22
N LEU A 122 -0.05 6.27 -8.53
CA LEU A 122 -1.23 6.50 -9.36
C LEU A 122 -1.42 5.29 -10.29
N ASN A 123 -2.63 4.74 -10.35
CA ASN A 123 -2.95 3.63 -11.29
C ASN A 123 -1.95 2.47 -11.18
N THR A 124 -1.55 2.11 -9.96
CA THR A 124 -0.39 1.25 -9.69
C THR A 124 -0.80 0.01 -8.92
N GLU A 125 -0.17 -1.11 -9.26
CA GLU A 125 -0.36 -2.40 -8.62
C GLU A 125 0.90 -2.78 -7.81
N ILE A 126 0.69 -3.23 -6.58
CA ILE A 126 1.76 -3.77 -5.72
C ILE A 126 1.31 -5.12 -5.17
N ALA A 127 2.01 -6.17 -5.58
CA ALA A 127 1.57 -7.54 -5.36
C ALA A 127 2.69 -8.50 -4.95
N ASN A 128 2.30 -9.65 -4.40
CA ASN A 128 3.19 -10.78 -4.17
C ASN A 128 4.43 -10.43 -3.33
N THR A 129 4.23 -9.75 -2.20
CA THR A 129 5.35 -9.39 -1.32
C THR A 129 5.48 -10.34 -0.13
N ALA A 130 6.71 -10.68 0.24
CA ALA A 130 6.97 -11.52 1.43
C ALA A 130 6.77 -10.76 2.76
N GLY A 131 6.42 -9.48 2.68
CA GLY A 131 6.17 -8.56 3.78
C GLY A 131 4.99 -7.67 3.44
N ASN A 132 5.20 -6.34 3.48
CA ASN A 132 4.19 -5.34 3.17
C ASN A 132 4.25 -4.95 1.69
N GLY A 133 3.10 -4.61 1.10
CA GLY A 133 3.05 -3.93 -0.19
C GLY A 133 3.61 -2.50 -0.05
N ILE A 134 3.05 -1.72 0.89
CA ILE A 134 3.56 -0.40 1.26
C ILE A 134 3.86 -0.37 2.75
N ALA A 135 5.08 -0.01 3.12
CA ALA A 135 5.49 0.25 4.50
C ALA A 135 6.00 1.69 4.62
N ALA A 136 5.25 2.55 5.29
CA ALA A 136 5.53 3.97 5.41
C ALA A 136 5.79 4.33 6.88
N PHE A 137 6.90 5.04 7.14
CA PHE A 137 7.35 5.41 8.48
C PHE A 137 7.58 6.91 8.56
N HIS A 138 6.75 7.63 9.31
CA HIS A 138 6.83 9.09 9.47
C HIS A 138 7.00 9.81 8.11
N SER A 139 6.18 9.46 7.12
CA SER A 139 6.35 9.91 5.74
C SER A 139 5.03 10.36 5.10
N ARG A 140 5.06 10.67 3.81
CA ARG A 140 3.89 11.10 3.05
C ARG A 140 3.58 10.13 1.92
N VAL A 141 2.37 9.61 1.86
CA VAL A 141 1.93 8.77 0.72
C VAL A 141 0.63 9.31 0.16
N VAL A 142 0.59 9.50 -1.16
CA VAL A 142 -0.63 9.74 -1.93
C VAL A 142 -0.79 8.57 -2.87
N ALA A 143 -1.76 7.70 -2.62
CA ALA A 143 -2.12 6.59 -3.47
C ALA A 143 -3.48 6.84 -4.10
N ARG A 144 -3.59 6.74 -5.42
CA ARG A 144 -4.87 6.90 -6.11
C ARG A 144 -5.06 5.81 -7.14
N ASN A 145 -6.24 5.19 -7.13
CA ASN A 145 -6.58 4.14 -8.08
C ASN A 145 -5.55 3.00 -8.04
N CYS A 146 -5.22 2.50 -6.85
CA CYS A 146 -4.17 1.50 -6.66
C CYS A 146 -4.74 0.17 -6.17
N LEU A 147 -4.14 -0.93 -6.61
CA LEU A 147 -4.42 -2.29 -6.14
C LEU A 147 -3.22 -2.82 -5.35
N ILE A 148 -3.45 -3.24 -4.10
CA ILE A 148 -2.39 -3.75 -3.22
C ILE A 148 -2.86 -5.06 -2.60
N TYR A 149 -2.22 -6.18 -2.95
CA TYR A 149 -2.73 -7.52 -2.58
C TYR A 149 -1.64 -8.60 -2.50
N ASN A 150 -2.04 -9.78 -2.02
CA ASN A 150 -1.19 -10.96 -1.88
C ASN A 150 0.15 -10.70 -1.14
N ASN A 151 0.07 -9.92 -0.05
CA ASN A 151 1.20 -9.56 0.81
C ASN A 151 1.21 -10.43 2.07
N ALA A 152 2.39 -10.84 2.54
CA ALA A 152 2.48 -11.79 3.66
C ALA A 152 2.21 -11.17 5.04
N THR A 153 2.40 -9.85 5.17
CA THR A 153 2.08 -9.08 6.38
C THR A 153 1.02 -8.03 6.05
N ASN A 154 0.83 -7.02 6.90
CA ASN A 154 -0.19 -6.01 6.63
C ASN A 154 0.06 -5.36 5.27
N SER A 155 -0.91 -5.40 4.36
CA SER A 155 -0.69 -4.96 2.97
C SER A 155 -0.22 -3.51 2.90
N VAL A 156 -0.81 -2.65 3.74
CA VAL A 156 -0.36 -1.28 3.97
C VAL A 156 -0.08 -1.06 5.47
N GLN A 157 1.12 -0.58 5.79
CA GLN A 157 1.52 -0.21 7.14
C GLN A 157 1.94 1.27 7.18
N LEU A 158 1.29 2.04 8.05
CA LEU A 158 1.50 3.48 8.23
C LEU A 158 1.93 3.75 9.67
N SER A 159 3.24 3.74 9.93
CA SER A 159 3.78 3.80 11.29
C SER A 159 4.44 5.14 11.59
N LEU A 160 4.52 5.48 12.88
CA LEU A 160 5.23 6.67 13.39
C LEU A 160 4.66 7.99 12.84
N GLY A 161 3.35 8.05 12.64
CA GLY A 161 2.68 9.23 12.11
C GLY A 161 2.98 9.47 10.62
N GLY A 162 2.66 10.66 10.12
CA GLY A 162 2.78 11.02 8.71
C GLY A 162 1.48 11.54 8.09
N ASP A 163 1.50 11.72 6.77
CA ASP A 163 0.36 12.24 5.99
C ASP A 163 0.00 11.26 4.87
N TYR A 164 -1.18 10.66 4.93
CA TYR A 164 -1.55 9.54 4.09
C TYR A 164 -2.90 9.79 3.40
N PHE A 165 -2.95 9.67 2.08
CA PHE A 165 -4.16 9.92 1.29
C PHE A 165 -4.35 8.79 0.28
N PHE A 166 -5.49 8.11 0.36
CA PHE A 166 -5.83 6.97 -0.47
C PHE A 166 -7.21 7.21 -1.08
N ASP A 167 -7.28 7.35 -2.40
CA ASP A 167 -8.51 7.55 -3.15
C ASP A 167 -8.71 6.40 -4.14
N HIS A 168 -9.86 5.72 -4.14
CA HIS A 168 -10.12 4.59 -5.05
C HIS A 168 -9.06 3.47 -4.95
N CYS A 169 -8.62 3.13 -3.74
CA CYS A 169 -7.65 2.05 -3.55
C CYS A 169 -8.34 0.78 -3.09
N THR A 170 -7.92 -0.37 -3.63
CA THR A 170 -8.29 -1.69 -3.11
C THR A 170 -7.08 -2.29 -2.41
N VAL A 171 -7.20 -2.51 -1.11
CA VAL A 171 -6.18 -3.16 -0.28
C VAL A 171 -6.73 -4.49 0.23
N ALA A 172 -6.22 -5.59 -0.32
CA ALA A 172 -6.75 -6.92 -0.11
C ALA A 172 -5.76 -7.84 0.63
N SER A 173 -6.19 -8.44 1.73
CA SER A 173 -5.36 -9.28 2.62
C SER A 173 -5.98 -10.66 2.82
N TYR A 174 -5.97 -11.45 1.75
CA TYR A 174 -6.48 -12.83 1.73
C TYR A 174 -5.36 -13.87 1.86
N GLY A 175 -5.69 -15.04 2.42
CA GLY A 175 -4.76 -16.17 2.54
C GLY A 175 -3.66 -16.00 3.59
N VAL A 176 -3.73 -14.94 4.40
CA VAL A 176 -2.73 -14.60 5.43
C VAL A 176 -3.40 -14.17 6.74
N ASN A 177 -2.70 -14.34 7.86
CA ASN A 177 -3.14 -13.80 9.14
C ASN A 177 -2.62 -12.37 9.35
N ALA A 178 -2.97 -11.47 8.42
CA ALA A 178 -2.61 -10.06 8.46
C ALA A 178 -3.81 -9.19 8.04
N ALA A 179 -3.81 -7.93 8.49
CA ALA A 179 -4.87 -6.98 8.14
C ALA A 179 -4.51 -6.23 6.84
N ALA A 180 -5.50 -5.75 6.11
CA ALA A 180 -5.26 -4.89 4.94
C ALA A 180 -4.47 -3.63 5.31
N LEU A 181 -4.87 -2.95 6.38
CA LEU A 181 -4.33 -1.66 6.82
C LEU A 181 -3.99 -1.69 8.29
N SER A 182 -2.80 -1.17 8.63
CA SER A 182 -2.41 -0.91 10.01
C SER A 182 -1.78 0.46 10.14
N MET A 183 -2.07 1.15 11.24
CA MET A 183 -1.47 2.45 11.49
C MET A 183 -1.21 2.75 12.96
N ASN A 184 -0.13 3.49 13.23
CA ASN A 184 0.22 3.99 14.55
C ASN A 184 0.93 5.35 14.49
N ASN A 185 0.90 6.07 15.60
CA ASN A 185 1.48 7.41 15.73
C ASN A 185 2.64 7.47 16.74
N PHE A 186 3.22 6.33 17.14
CA PHE A 186 4.21 6.27 18.20
C PHE A 186 5.19 5.09 18.10
N TYR A 187 6.31 5.20 18.79
CA TYR A 187 7.25 4.11 19.06
C TYR A 187 7.54 4.05 20.56
N CYS A 188 7.47 2.85 21.16
CA CYS A 188 7.85 2.62 22.54
C CYS A 188 9.30 2.12 22.61
N TYR A 189 10.12 2.72 23.47
CA TYR A 189 11.51 2.32 23.70
C TYR A 189 11.68 1.39 24.91
N ASP A 190 10.63 1.18 25.69
CA ASP A 190 10.69 0.37 26.90
C ASP A 190 11.02 -1.09 26.61
N GLU A 191 11.86 -1.68 27.46
CA GLU A 191 12.15 -3.13 27.42
C GLU A 191 10.89 -3.95 27.71
N ASN A 192 9.96 -3.39 28.49
CA ASN A 192 8.62 -3.94 28.66
C ASN A 192 7.67 -3.32 27.63
N PRO A 193 7.25 -4.07 26.59
CA PRO A 193 6.41 -3.53 25.53
C PRO A 193 5.00 -3.10 25.99
N LEU A 194 4.60 -3.44 27.23
CA LEU A 194 3.28 -3.11 27.76
C LEU A 194 3.19 -1.75 28.47
N SER A 195 4.31 -1.10 28.84
CA SER A 195 4.27 0.16 29.58
C SER A 195 4.24 1.40 28.68
N CYS A 196 5.02 1.40 27.60
CA CYS A 196 5.17 2.52 26.65
C CYS A 196 5.29 3.90 27.33
N GLU A 197 6.06 3.98 28.41
CA GLU A 197 6.33 5.20 29.18
C GLU A 197 7.37 6.07 28.48
N VAL A 198 8.43 5.45 27.93
CA VAL A 198 9.43 6.13 27.11
C VAL A 198 9.05 5.95 25.65
N ARG A 199 8.57 7.03 25.04
CA ARG A 199 8.01 6.98 23.69
C ARG A 199 8.35 8.20 22.84
N SER A 200 8.43 7.95 21.54
CA SER A 200 8.35 8.99 20.53
C SER A 200 6.93 9.02 19.98
N VAL A 201 6.39 10.22 19.80
CA VAL A 201 5.01 10.45 19.35
C VAL A 201 5.04 11.43 18.19
N TYR A 202 4.27 11.15 17.15
CA TYR A 202 4.25 11.91 15.91
C TYR A 202 2.82 12.07 15.42
N ARG A 203 2.44 13.24 14.93
CA ARG A 203 1.10 13.42 14.34
C ARG A 203 0.87 12.43 13.19
N LEU A 204 -0.30 11.79 13.18
CA LEU A 204 -0.81 11.02 12.05
C LEU A 204 -2.03 11.72 11.46
N LYS A 205 -2.01 11.97 10.14
CA LYS A 205 -3.18 12.38 9.37
C LYS A 205 -3.40 11.40 8.23
N ALA A 206 -4.55 10.74 8.18
CA ALA A 206 -4.89 9.80 7.14
C ALA A 206 -6.32 10.02 6.62
N SER A 207 -6.48 10.02 5.31
CA SER A 207 -7.79 10.12 4.67
C SER A 207 -7.93 9.05 3.59
N PHE A 208 -9.02 8.29 3.67
CA PHE A 208 -9.34 7.19 2.78
C PHE A 208 -10.70 7.47 2.16
N ARG A 209 -10.78 7.56 0.83
CA ARG A 209 -12.02 7.84 0.10
C ARG A 209 -12.29 6.79 -0.96
N ASN A 210 -13.53 6.37 -1.09
CA ASN A 210 -13.98 5.38 -2.07
C ASN A 210 -13.06 4.14 -2.11
N SER A 211 -12.60 3.64 -0.97
CA SER A 211 -11.54 2.61 -0.91
C SER A 211 -12.04 1.33 -0.25
N ILE A 212 -11.42 0.20 -0.60
CA ILE A 212 -11.73 -1.12 -0.03
C ILE A 212 -10.58 -1.60 0.85
N PHE A 213 -10.90 -2.05 2.07
CA PHE A 213 -9.99 -2.74 2.99
C PHE A 213 -10.60 -4.09 3.42
N PHE A 214 -10.24 -5.17 2.72
CA PHE A 214 -10.88 -6.47 2.92
C PHE A 214 -9.89 -7.63 2.97
N GLY A 215 -10.29 -8.73 3.60
CA GLY A 215 -9.41 -9.89 3.74
C GLY A 215 -9.92 -10.96 4.71
N SER A 216 -9.05 -11.94 4.98
CA SER A 216 -9.39 -13.15 5.76
C SER A 216 -9.60 -12.88 7.25
N ARG A 217 -8.87 -11.92 7.84
CA ARG A 217 -9.04 -11.51 9.25
C ARG A 217 -10.41 -10.86 9.51
N ARG A 218 -10.83 -10.94 10.77
CA ARG A 218 -12.04 -10.28 11.28
C ARG A 218 -11.93 -8.75 11.32
N ASP A 219 -10.71 -8.23 11.42
CA ASP A 219 -10.42 -6.80 11.35
C ASP A 219 -9.37 -6.55 10.27
N GLN A 220 -9.70 -5.66 9.35
CA GLN A 220 -8.86 -5.26 8.23
C GLN A 220 -8.24 -3.89 8.44
N VAL A 221 -8.72 -3.13 9.41
CA VAL A 221 -8.16 -1.84 9.82
C VAL A 221 -7.72 -1.96 11.27
N LEU A 222 -6.42 -1.79 11.51
CA LEU A 222 -5.83 -1.77 12.85
C LEU A 222 -5.39 -0.35 13.18
N LEU A 223 -5.89 0.19 14.29
CA LEU A 223 -5.56 1.51 14.80
C LEU A 223 -4.79 1.38 16.10
N SER A 224 -3.72 2.15 16.23
CA SER A 224 -2.98 2.29 17.48
C SER A 224 -2.66 3.76 17.69
N ASP A 225 -3.58 4.43 18.38
CA ASP A 225 -3.45 5.82 18.79
C ASP A 225 -2.94 5.91 20.23
N ILE A 226 -1.76 6.51 20.39
CA ILE A 226 -1.13 6.72 21.68
C ILE A 226 -1.91 7.66 22.61
N SER A 227 -2.79 8.50 22.06
CA SER A 227 -3.65 9.41 22.81
C SER A 227 -4.90 8.72 23.33
N GLY A 228 -5.23 7.52 22.84
CA GLY A 228 -6.50 6.85 23.16
C GLY A 228 -7.71 7.70 22.78
N ARG A 229 -7.68 8.35 21.60
CA ARG A 229 -8.70 9.27 21.07
C ARG A 229 -8.86 10.59 21.84
N MET A 230 -7.99 10.89 22.81
CA MET A 230 -8.08 12.14 23.58
C MET A 230 -7.52 13.36 22.85
N ASP A 231 -6.74 13.16 21.80
CA ASP A 231 -6.14 14.23 20.99
C ASP A 231 -6.39 13.99 19.48
N PRO A 232 -7.50 14.52 18.92
CA PRO A 232 -7.83 14.33 17.51
C PRO A 232 -6.85 15.01 16.56
N ASP A 233 -6.10 16.03 17.01
CA ASP A 233 -5.08 16.68 16.19
C ASP A 233 -3.82 15.81 16.07
N LEU A 234 -3.61 14.89 17.01
CA LEU A 234 -2.49 13.94 17.00
C LEU A 234 -2.78 12.67 16.18
N PHE A 235 -4.04 12.25 16.09
CA PHE A 235 -4.48 11.08 15.33
C PHE A 235 -5.76 11.40 14.52
N ASP A 236 -5.57 12.11 13.41
CA ASP A 236 -6.63 12.58 12.50
C ASP A 236 -6.84 11.56 11.38
N VAL A 237 -7.84 10.69 11.53
CA VAL A 237 -8.15 9.62 10.57
C VAL A 237 -9.59 9.75 10.07
N THR A 238 -9.78 9.64 8.76
CA THR A 238 -11.11 9.71 8.13
C THR A 238 -11.27 8.65 7.05
N PHE A 239 -12.44 8.03 7.01
CA PHE A 239 -12.89 7.14 5.94
C PHE A 239 -14.18 7.70 5.35
N GLN A 240 -14.24 7.83 4.03
CA GLN A 240 -15.44 8.29 3.33
C GLN A 240 -15.76 7.30 2.21
N ASN A 241 -16.99 6.80 2.17
CA ASN A 241 -17.47 5.91 1.11
C ASN A 241 -16.59 4.65 0.96
N CYS A 242 -16.07 4.12 2.07
CA CYS A 242 -15.20 2.95 2.06
C CYS A 242 -15.97 1.67 2.38
N VAL A 243 -15.51 0.55 1.83
CA VAL A 243 -15.94 -0.79 2.24
C VAL A 243 -14.82 -1.42 3.04
N MET A 244 -15.13 -1.90 4.24
CA MET A 244 -14.14 -2.57 5.06
C MET A 244 -14.78 -3.64 5.93
N ARG A 245 -13.94 -4.46 6.54
CA ARG A 245 -14.38 -5.45 7.52
C ARG A 245 -13.71 -5.20 8.87
N SER A 246 -14.54 -4.95 9.87
CA SER A 246 -14.12 -4.75 11.27
C SER A 246 -15.15 -5.36 12.22
N GLU A 247 -14.70 -6.26 13.09
CA GLU A 247 -15.52 -6.96 14.08
C GLU A 247 -14.99 -6.70 15.49
N ARG A 248 -13.73 -7.08 15.78
CA ARG A 248 -13.18 -6.93 17.13
C ARG A 248 -12.76 -5.50 17.43
N LEU A 249 -12.43 -4.69 16.42
CA LEU A 249 -12.16 -3.25 16.62
C LEU A 249 -13.29 -2.58 17.43
N LEU A 250 -14.54 -3.02 17.22
CA LEU A 250 -15.73 -2.45 17.85
C LEU A 250 -15.95 -2.93 19.30
N THR A 251 -15.29 -4.01 19.72
CA THR A 251 -15.54 -4.65 21.04
C THR A 251 -14.30 -4.75 21.93
N ASP A 252 -13.11 -4.77 21.34
CA ASP A 252 -11.83 -4.83 22.06
C ASP A 252 -11.51 -3.50 22.74
N SER A 253 -10.46 -3.49 23.57
CA SER A 253 -9.97 -2.30 24.28
C SER A 253 -11.05 -1.57 25.07
N ASP A 254 -11.87 -2.32 25.81
CA ASP A 254 -13.00 -1.80 26.60
C ASP A 254 -13.99 -0.94 25.78
N GLY A 255 -14.13 -1.25 24.48
CA GLY A 255 -15.03 -0.53 23.58
C GLY A 255 -14.50 0.81 23.09
N LEU A 256 -13.18 1.04 23.15
CA LEU A 256 -12.53 2.30 22.74
C LEU A 256 -12.93 2.77 21.34
N TYR A 257 -13.23 1.84 20.42
CA TYR A 257 -13.67 2.14 19.05
C TYR A 257 -15.05 1.53 18.74
N SER A 258 -15.91 1.39 19.75
CA SER A 258 -17.28 0.85 19.57
C SER A 258 -18.17 1.71 18.66
N ASP A 259 -17.88 3.00 18.58
CA ASP A 259 -18.51 4.02 17.74
C ASP A 259 -17.69 4.34 16.47
N PHE A 260 -16.85 3.40 16.02
CA PHE A 260 -15.91 3.64 14.92
C PHE A 260 -16.63 4.07 13.64
N PHE A 261 -17.71 3.39 13.27
CA PHE A 261 -18.45 3.67 12.04
C PHE A 261 -19.29 4.95 12.13
N GLU A 262 -19.55 5.47 13.33
CA GLU A 262 -20.19 6.78 13.52
C GLU A 262 -19.17 7.93 13.56
N THR A 263 -17.97 7.68 14.08
CA THR A 263 -16.99 8.76 14.31
C THR A 263 -15.97 8.92 13.19
N TYR A 264 -15.45 7.82 12.64
CA TYR A 264 -14.36 7.83 11.67
C TYR A 264 -14.84 7.64 10.23
N CYS A 265 -16.09 7.23 10.06
CA CYS A 265 -16.64 6.84 8.77
C CYS A 265 -17.81 7.75 8.37
N ASP A 266 -17.80 8.18 7.12
CA ASP A 266 -18.93 8.82 6.44
C ASP A 266 -19.32 7.96 5.23
N GLY A 267 -20.55 7.43 5.17
CA GLY A 267 -21.01 6.59 4.07
C GLY A 267 -20.26 5.25 3.87
N CYS A 268 -19.62 4.71 4.91
CA CYS A 268 -18.89 3.44 4.82
C CYS A 268 -19.77 2.20 5.07
N ILE A 269 -19.35 1.06 4.53
CA ILE A 269 -19.99 -0.25 4.75
C ILE A 269 -19.06 -1.14 5.56
N ASN A 270 -19.59 -1.72 6.65
CA ASN A 270 -18.94 -2.82 7.36
C ASN A 270 -19.41 -4.16 6.81
N GLY A 271 -18.59 -4.80 5.98
CA GLY A 271 -18.88 -6.10 5.40
C GLY A 271 -18.45 -7.27 6.28
N THR A 272 -18.89 -8.46 5.89
CA THR A 272 -18.62 -9.76 6.52
C THR A 272 -17.99 -10.73 5.51
N THR A 273 -17.60 -11.93 5.93
CA THR A 273 -17.08 -12.95 5.01
C THR A 273 -18.07 -13.43 3.97
N ASP A 274 -19.36 -13.29 4.28
CA ASP A 274 -20.44 -13.89 3.49
C ASP A 274 -20.98 -12.89 2.47
N ASP A 275 -20.58 -11.62 2.58
CA ASP A 275 -20.95 -10.58 1.63
C ASP A 275 -20.19 -10.75 0.31
N PRO A 276 -20.88 -10.71 -0.84
CA PRO A 276 -20.22 -10.67 -2.15
C PRO A 276 -19.39 -9.39 -2.27
N LEU A 277 -18.15 -9.51 -2.74
CA LEU A 277 -17.27 -8.37 -2.92
C LEU A 277 -16.44 -8.47 -4.20
N PHE A 278 -15.62 -9.51 -4.32
CA PHE A 278 -14.73 -9.76 -5.45
C PHE A 278 -15.15 -11.02 -6.21
N LEU A 279 -14.81 -11.08 -7.51
CA LEU A 279 -15.12 -12.23 -8.36
C LEU A 279 -14.44 -13.52 -7.89
N ASP A 280 -13.13 -13.48 -7.63
CA ASP A 280 -12.40 -14.67 -7.17
C ASP A 280 -11.12 -14.27 -6.42
N THR A 281 -11.13 -14.41 -5.09
CA THR A 281 -9.98 -14.05 -4.27
C THR A 281 -8.87 -15.09 -4.28
N GLU A 282 -9.17 -16.34 -4.63
CA GLU A 282 -8.18 -17.44 -4.69
C GLU A 282 -7.35 -17.31 -5.97
N GLU A 283 -7.99 -16.97 -7.09
CA GLU A 283 -7.34 -16.64 -8.36
C GLU A 283 -6.84 -15.19 -8.42
N ARG A 284 -6.92 -14.46 -7.30
CA ARG A 284 -6.44 -13.07 -7.13
C ARG A 284 -7.10 -12.07 -8.09
N ASN A 285 -8.34 -12.36 -8.49
CA ASN A 285 -9.18 -11.50 -9.28
C ASN A 285 -10.02 -10.58 -8.37
N TYR A 286 -9.50 -9.38 -8.12
CA TYR A 286 -10.13 -8.37 -7.28
C TYR A 286 -11.08 -7.42 -8.03
N HIS A 287 -11.48 -7.77 -9.25
CA HIS A 287 -12.64 -7.11 -9.86
C HIS A 287 -13.89 -7.41 -9.03
N LEU A 288 -14.85 -6.48 -9.07
CA LEU A 288 -16.03 -6.55 -8.22
C LEU A 288 -17.01 -7.63 -8.70
N ASP A 289 -17.57 -8.35 -7.74
CA ASP A 289 -18.68 -9.26 -8.00
C ASP A 289 -19.93 -8.50 -8.50
N THR A 290 -20.77 -9.18 -9.28
CA THR A 290 -22.03 -8.59 -9.78
C THR A 290 -22.94 -8.06 -8.68
N LEU A 291 -22.96 -8.72 -7.52
CA LEU A 291 -23.73 -8.33 -6.34
C LEU A 291 -22.87 -7.63 -5.28
N SER A 292 -21.66 -7.18 -5.65
CA SER A 292 -20.69 -6.62 -4.72
C SER A 292 -21.28 -5.54 -3.82
N ILE A 293 -21.00 -5.63 -2.53
CA ILE A 293 -21.36 -4.58 -1.56
C ILE A 293 -20.62 -3.26 -1.81
N ALA A 294 -19.59 -3.25 -2.67
CA ALA A 294 -18.90 -2.03 -3.10
C ALA A 294 -19.67 -1.26 -4.18
N LYS A 295 -20.76 -1.83 -4.71
CA LYS A 295 -21.59 -1.21 -5.75
C LYS A 295 -22.11 0.17 -5.30
N ASP A 296 -21.91 1.19 -6.13
CA ASP A 296 -22.48 2.53 -5.99
C ASP A 296 -22.20 3.21 -4.63
N VAL A 297 -21.15 2.77 -3.91
CA VAL A 297 -20.80 3.28 -2.57
C VAL A 297 -20.07 4.61 -2.66
N GLY A 298 -19.24 4.76 -3.69
CA GLY A 298 -18.35 5.90 -3.91
C GLY A 298 -19.07 7.18 -4.29
N VAL A 299 -18.31 8.27 -4.25
CA VAL A 299 -18.72 9.58 -4.80
C VAL A 299 -17.72 10.04 -5.86
N PRO A 300 -18.14 10.74 -6.92
CA PRO A 300 -17.19 11.22 -7.93
C PRO A 300 -16.08 12.08 -7.33
N LEU A 301 -14.83 11.71 -7.59
CA LEU A 301 -13.65 12.47 -7.18
C LEU A 301 -13.01 13.14 -8.40
N PRO A 302 -12.91 14.48 -8.45
CA PRO A 302 -12.31 15.17 -9.60
C PRO A 302 -10.87 14.71 -9.89
N GLY A 303 -10.61 14.39 -11.16
CA GLY A 303 -9.32 13.87 -11.63
C GLY A 303 -9.11 12.36 -11.42
N LEU A 304 -10.17 11.62 -11.09
CA LEU A 304 -10.19 10.14 -10.99
C LEU A 304 -11.38 9.55 -11.74
N GLU A 305 -11.60 9.99 -12.97
CA GLU A 305 -12.74 9.58 -13.80
C GLU A 305 -12.59 8.16 -14.40
N LEU A 306 -11.37 7.62 -14.43
CA LEU A 306 -11.07 6.29 -14.97
C LEU A 306 -10.57 5.34 -13.87
N ASP A 307 -11.09 4.12 -13.87
CA ASP A 307 -10.65 3.05 -12.98
C ASP A 307 -9.29 2.46 -13.39
N LEU A 308 -8.82 1.43 -12.68
CA LEU A 308 -7.51 0.83 -12.92
C LEU A 308 -7.41 0.12 -14.29
N ASP A 309 -8.53 -0.27 -14.87
CA ASP A 309 -8.63 -0.87 -16.21
C ASP A 309 -8.85 0.19 -17.31
N GLY A 310 -9.08 1.45 -16.94
CA GLY A 310 -9.39 2.54 -17.86
C GLY A 310 -10.89 2.66 -18.18
N ILE A 311 -11.74 2.02 -17.39
CA ILE A 311 -13.20 2.10 -17.47
C ILE A 311 -13.65 3.41 -16.83
N THR A 312 -14.60 4.09 -17.47
CA THR A 312 -15.14 5.35 -16.94
C THR A 312 -16.04 5.07 -15.74
N ARG A 313 -15.75 5.75 -14.64
CA ARG A 313 -16.59 5.79 -13.44
C ARG A 313 -17.86 6.58 -13.68
N ASP A 314 -18.99 6.07 -13.19
CA ASP A 314 -20.27 6.76 -13.34
C ASP A 314 -20.52 7.82 -12.24
N ASP A 315 -21.75 8.35 -12.16
CA ASP A 315 -22.13 9.37 -11.17
C ASP A 315 -22.19 8.83 -9.72
N LYS A 316 -22.17 7.51 -9.55
CA LYS A 316 -22.14 6.76 -8.30
C LYS A 316 -21.08 5.66 -8.42
N PRO A 317 -19.79 6.04 -8.43
CA PRO A 317 -18.74 5.08 -8.67
C PRO A 317 -18.71 4.00 -7.59
N ASP A 318 -18.17 2.84 -7.94
CA ASP A 318 -17.95 1.78 -6.96
C ASP A 318 -16.78 2.15 -6.02
N ALA A 319 -16.82 1.61 -4.81
CA ALA A 319 -15.65 1.69 -3.92
C ALA A 319 -14.53 0.78 -4.46
N GLY A 320 -13.27 1.24 -4.32
CA GLY A 320 -12.08 0.52 -4.76
C GLY A 320 -11.52 1.03 -6.08
N CYS A 321 -10.53 0.30 -6.60
CA CYS A 321 -9.81 0.67 -7.83
C CYS A 321 -10.49 0.22 -9.13
N TYR A 322 -11.53 -0.60 -9.06
CA TYR A 322 -12.27 -1.09 -10.22
C TYR A 322 -13.71 -0.57 -10.20
N GLU A 323 -14.21 -0.25 -11.38
CA GLU A 323 -15.61 0.04 -11.63
C GLU A 323 -16.27 -1.22 -12.22
N ARG A 324 -17.43 -1.63 -11.70
CA ARG A 324 -18.17 -2.73 -12.30
C ARG A 324 -18.81 -2.27 -13.62
N VAL A 325 -18.66 -3.09 -14.65
CA VAL A 325 -19.48 -2.97 -15.87
C VAL A 325 -20.67 -3.91 -15.75
N GLU A 326 -21.88 -3.38 -15.97
CA GLU A 326 -23.12 -4.17 -16.00
C GLU A 326 -23.23 -5.09 -17.24
#